data_AF-A0A4V3G6J9-F1
#
_entry.id   AF-A0A4V3G6J9-F1
#
_cell.length_a   1.000
_cell.length_b   1.000
_cell.length_c   1.000
_cell.angle_alpha   90.00
_cell.angle_beta   90.00
_cell.angle_gamma   90.00
#
_symmetry.space_group_name_H-M   'P 1'
#
loop_
_entity.id
_entity.type
_entity.pdbx_description
1 polymer ?
#
loop_
_entity_poly.entity_id
_entity_poly.type
_entity_poly.pdbx_seq_one_letter_code
_entity_poly.pdbx_strand_id
1 'polypeptide(L)'
;MRPLLLLDFDGPLNPHAADGIPPGYEQHEITEGAKTWRVLLNPQHGTELNQLAATFDLVWASSWEHGANRLLGPLLGLPELPTILWPDRTRVRRGSWKTPYVANWVGDRPFAWVDDEIGEPEQTRFPQQLILPVDPRVGLTAQDFGVLREWAGKSFAGKAFRPHS
;
A
#
# COMPACT_ATOMS: atom_id res chain seq x y z
N MET A 1 -0.70 -20.50 1.95
CA MET A 1 -0.92 -19.23 2.66
C MET A 1 -0.57 -18.11 1.69
N ARG A 2 -1.43 -17.09 1.57
CA ARG A 2 -1.13 -15.92 0.74
C ARG A 2 -0.24 -14.95 1.51
N PRO A 3 0.78 -14.33 0.89
CA PRO A 3 1.47 -13.23 1.54
C PRO A 3 0.59 -11.98 1.67
N LEU A 4 1.01 -11.03 2.50
CA LEU A 4 0.34 -9.74 2.65
C LEU A 4 0.81 -8.76 1.56
N LEU A 5 -0.08 -7.90 1.09
CA LEU A 5 0.27 -6.70 0.32
C LEU A 5 -0.11 -5.47 1.15
N LEU A 6 0.89 -4.82 1.74
CA LEU A 6 0.74 -3.59 2.50
C LEU A 6 0.79 -2.40 1.54
N LEU A 7 -0.30 -1.66 1.47
CA LEU A 7 -0.52 -0.64 0.45
C LEU A 7 -0.68 0.74 1.09
N ASP A 8 0.24 1.66 0.82
CA ASP A 8 -0.04 3.08 0.99
C ASP A 8 -0.86 3.62 -0.21
N PHE A 9 -1.52 4.75 0.03
CA PHE A 9 -2.30 5.48 -0.95
C PHE A 9 -1.50 6.62 -1.57
N ASP A 10 -1.05 7.58 -0.75
CA ASP A 10 -0.29 8.74 -1.21
C ASP A 10 1.08 8.26 -1.68
N GLY A 11 1.43 8.59 -2.93
CA GLY A 11 2.59 8.04 -3.61
C GLY A 11 2.19 6.90 -4.55
N PRO A 12 1.94 5.66 -4.06
CA PRO A 12 1.65 4.51 -4.92
C PRO A 12 0.38 4.62 -5.77
N LEU A 13 -0.74 5.03 -5.19
CA LEU A 13 -2.03 5.10 -5.89
C LEU A 13 -2.42 6.52 -6.27
N ASN A 14 -1.97 7.49 -5.48
CA ASN A 14 -2.13 8.91 -5.70
C ASN A 14 -0.74 9.54 -5.89
N PRO A 15 -0.28 9.76 -7.13
CA PRO A 15 1.00 10.39 -7.42
C PRO A 15 0.97 11.88 -7.07
N HIS A 16 0.96 12.16 -5.76
CA HIS A 16 0.70 13.47 -5.18
C HIS A 16 1.81 14.50 -5.46
N ALA A 17 2.99 14.05 -5.92
CA ALA A 17 4.11 14.90 -6.28
C ALA A 17 4.23 15.09 -7.81
N ALA A 18 3.28 14.60 -8.60
CA ALA A 18 3.31 14.71 -10.05
C ALA A 18 3.22 16.16 -10.55
N ASP A 19 3.97 16.46 -11.62
CA ASP A 19 3.85 17.70 -12.37
C ASP A 19 2.64 17.61 -13.33
N GLY A 20 1.44 17.80 -12.78
CA GLY A 20 0.17 17.67 -13.51
C GLY A 20 -0.48 16.29 -13.34
N ILE A 21 -1.43 15.96 -14.22
CA ILE A 21 -2.15 14.67 -14.19
C ILE A 21 -1.38 13.67 -15.08
N PRO A 22 -0.77 12.59 -14.51
CA PRO A 22 -0.07 11.61 -15.32
C PRO A 22 -1.02 10.85 -16.27
N PRO A 23 -0.51 10.28 -17.38
CA PRO A 23 -1.33 9.51 -18.30
C PRO A 23 -2.11 8.38 -17.63
N GLY A 24 -3.41 8.29 -17.91
CA GLY A 24 -4.31 7.28 -17.34
C GLY A 24 -4.83 7.60 -15.93
N TYR A 25 -4.35 8.67 -15.31
CA TYR A 25 -4.93 9.19 -14.07
C TYR A 25 -6.02 10.21 -14.37
N GLU A 26 -6.99 10.26 -13.47
CA GLU A 26 -8.07 11.23 -13.44
C GLU A 26 -8.05 11.94 -12.10
N GLN A 27 -8.43 13.22 -12.08
CA GLN A 27 -8.55 13.98 -10.85
C GLN A 27 -9.91 13.72 -10.21
N HIS A 28 -9.90 13.39 -8.91
CA HIS A 28 -11.09 13.25 -8.09
C HIS A 28 -11.06 14.25 -6.93
N GLU A 29 -12.24 14.74 -6.57
CA GLU A 29 -12.45 15.45 -5.30
C GLU A 29 -13.14 14.52 -4.32
N ILE A 30 -12.52 14.33 -3.16
CA ILE A 30 -13.05 13.53 -2.05
C ILE A 30 -13.38 14.50 -0.93
N THR A 31 -14.61 14.48 -0.43
CA THR A 31 -15.05 15.34 0.67
C THR A 31 -15.53 14.50 1.85
N GLU A 32 -14.97 14.76 3.04
CA GLU A 32 -15.44 14.19 4.31
C GLU A 32 -15.61 15.33 5.34
N GLY A 33 -16.85 15.62 5.70
CA GLY A 33 -17.18 16.77 6.54
C GLY A 33 -16.77 18.09 5.88
N ALA A 34 -15.94 18.88 6.56
CA ALA A 34 -15.44 20.17 6.07
C ALA A 34 -14.12 20.08 5.28
N LYS A 35 -13.56 18.87 5.12
CA LYS A 35 -12.30 18.65 4.41
C LYS A 35 -12.58 18.14 3.00
N THR A 36 -11.90 18.74 2.03
CA THR A 36 -11.88 18.26 0.64
C THR A 36 -10.44 18.04 0.21
N TRP A 37 -10.18 16.86 -0.35
CA TRP A 37 -8.90 16.49 -0.95
C TRP A 37 -9.05 16.38 -2.46
N ARG A 38 -8.03 16.83 -3.18
CA ARG A 38 -7.87 16.54 -4.60
C ARG A 38 -6.84 15.43 -4.73
N VAL A 39 -7.25 14.32 -5.34
CA VAL A 39 -6.40 13.15 -5.53
C VAL A 39 -6.42 12.77 -7.00
N LEU A 40 -5.35 12.11 -7.43
CA LEU A 40 -5.24 11.52 -8.75
C LEU A 40 -5.43 10.01 -8.60
N LEU A 41 -6.35 9.42 -9.35
CA LEU A 41 -6.57 7.98 -9.34
C LEU A 41 -6.48 7.44 -10.76
N ASN A 42 -5.91 6.25 -10.90
CA ASN A 42 -5.94 5.50 -12.14
C ASN A 42 -6.94 4.34 -11.99
N PRO A 43 -8.05 4.31 -12.74
CA PRO A 43 -9.03 3.23 -12.67
C PRO A 43 -8.43 1.83 -12.90
N GLN A 44 -7.36 1.73 -13.70
CA GLN A 44 -6.67 0.46 -13.92
C GLN A 44 -6.05 -0.11 -12.65
N HIS A 45 -5.66 0.73 -11.68
CA HIS A 45 -5.09 0.26 -10.41
C HIS A 45 -6.10 -0.56 -9.61
N GLY A 46 -7.39 -0.20 -9.64
CA GLY A 46 -8.45 -1.00 -9.04
C GLY A 46 -8.53 -2.40 -9.65
N THR A 47 -8.44 -2.50 -10.98
CA THR A 47 -8.40 -3.78 -11.70
C THR A 47 -7.17 -4.62 -11.32
N GLU A 48 -5.97 -4.03 -11.33
CA GLU A 48 -4.73 -4.72 -10.99
C GLU A 48 -4.72 -5.22 -9.53
N LEU A 49 -5.18 -4.39 -8.59
CA LEU A 49 -5.25 -4.74 -7.16
C LEU A 49 -6.25 -5.86 -6.90
N ASN A 50 -7.41 -5.85 -7.56
CA ASN A 50 -8.39 -6.94 -7.46
C ASN A 50 -7.84 -8.26 -8.04
N GLN A 51 -7.01 -8.22 -9.08
CA GLN A 51 -6.32 -9.41 -9.57
C GLN A 51 -5.27 -9.90 -8.57
N LEU A 52 -4.48 -9.00 -7.99
CA LEU A 52 -3.51 -9.33 -6.95
C LEU A 52 -4.17 -9.92 -5.70
N ALA A 53 -5.41 -9.54 -5.40
CA ALA A 53 -6.19 -10.11 -4.29
C ALA A 53 -6.49 -11.61 -4.44
N ALA A 54 -6.24 -12.23 -5.60
CA ALA A 54 -6.25 -13.68 -5.74
C ALA A 54 -5.05 -14.35 -5.04
N THR A 55 -3.88 -13.71 -5.07
CA THR A 55 -2.61 -14.26 -4.58
C THR A 55 -2.09 -13.57 -3.32
N PHE A 56 -2.58 -12.38 -3.00
CA PHE A 56 -2.28 -11.62 -1.78
C PHE A 56 -3.50 -11.47 -0.87
N ASP A 57 -3.24 -11.28 0.42
CA ASP A 57 -4.18 -10.61 1.31
C ASP A 57 -3.82 -9.12 1.35
N LEU A 58 -4.65 -8.25 0.77
CA LEU A 58 -4.40 -6.80 0.72
C LEU A 58 -4.70 -6.15 2.07
N VAL A 59 -3.89 -5.16 2.45
CA VAL A 59 -3.99 -4.43 3.71
C VAL A 59 -3.67 -2.96 3.45
N TRP A 60 -4.50 -2.05 3.96
CA TRP A 60 -4.16 -0.64 3.98
C TRP A 60 -3.05 -0.38 5.00
N ALA A 61 -1.89 0.01 4.49
CA ALA A 61 -0.78 0.60 5.24
C ALA A 61 -0.71 2.12 4.99
N SER A 62 -1.89 2.75 4.91
CA SER A 62 -2.02 4.15 4.57
C SER A 62 -2.23 5.06 5.77
N SER A 63 -1.67 6.26 5.64
CA SER A 63 -1.86 7.42 6.51
C SER A 63 -3.35 7.83 6.69
N TRP A 64 -4.23 7.36 5.79
CA TRP A 64 -5.68 7.55 5.80
C TRP A 64 -6.43 6.57 6.71
N GLU A 65 -5.77 5.49 7.17
CA GLU A 65 -6.35 4.46 8.03
C GLU A 65 -7.72 3.98 7.52
N HIS A 66 -8.73 3.88 8.41
CA HIS A 66 -10.08 3.47 8.04
C HIS A 66 -10.74 4.43 7.03
N GLY A 67 -10.24 5.66 6.89
CA GLY A 67 -10.64 6.57 5.83
C GLY A 67 -10.35 6.00 4.45
N ALA A 68 -9.32 5.17 4.28
CA ALA A 68 -9.02 4.51 3.01
C ALA A 68 -10.15 3.58 2.58
N ASN A 69 -10.68 2.74 3.48
CA ASN A 69 -11.84 1.90 3.17
C ASN A 69 -13.09 2.71 2.85
N ARG A 70 -13.35 3.79 3.62
CA ARG A 70 -14.57 4.59 3.42
C ARG A 70 -14.55 5.42 2.14
N LEU A 71 -13.40 6.01 1.81
CA LEU A 71 -13.29 7.06 0.79
C LEU A 71 -12.62 6.57 -0.49
N LEU A 72 -11.65 5.64 -0.40
CA LEU A 72 -10.82 5.21 -1.52
C LEU A 72 -11.25 3.84 -2.06
N GLY A 73 -11.62 2.92 -1.18
CA GLY A 73 -12.09 1.57 -1.53
C GLY A 73 -13.16 1.58 -2.63
N PRO A 74 -14.28 2.33 -2.47
CA PRO A 74 -15.32 2.42 -3.49
C PRO A 74 -14.84 2.99 -4.83
N LEU A 75 -13.93 3.97 -4.83
CA LEU A 75 -13.40 4.58 -6.05
C LEU A 75 -12.48 3.62 -6.82
N LEU A 76 -11.80 2.72 -6.10
CA LEU A 76 -10.92 1.70 -6.66
C LEU A 76 -11.62 0.36 -6.91
N GLY A 77 -12.90 0.24 -6.57
CA GLY A 77 -13.65 -1.02 -6.65
C GLY A 77 -13.07 -2.11 -5.75
N LEU A 78 -12.47 -1.74 -4.60
CA LEU A 78 -11.90 -2.68 -3.63
C LEU A 78 -12.94 -3.05 -2.56
N PRO A 79 -12.92 -4.28 -2.04
CA PRO A 79 -13.67 -4.62 -0.84
C PRO A 79 -13.07 -3.89 0.37
N GLU A 80 -13.76 -3.98 1.52
CA GLU A 80 -13.16 -3.53 2.78
C GLU A 80 -11.90 -4.36 3.08
N LEU A 81 -10.79 -3.67 3.34
CA LEU A 81 -9.48 -4.28 3.63
C LEU A 81 -9.11 -4.11 5.10
N PRO A 82 -8.37 -5.07 5.70
CA PRO A 82 -7.69 -4.84 6.96
C PRO A 82 -6.83 -3.55 6.90
N THR A 83 -6.73 -2.85 8.02
CA THR A 83 -6.09 -1.54 8.09
C THR A 83 -5.09 -1.50 9.25
N ILE A 84 -3.87 -1.03 8.99
CA ILE A 84 -2.88 -0.73 10.03
C ILE A 84 -3.17 0.66 10.60
N LEU A 85 -3.16 0.78 11.92
CA LEU A 85 -3.36 2.04 12.64
C LEU A 85 -2.03 2.61 13.15
N TRP A 86 -2.01 3.93 13.30
CA TRP A 86 -0.81 4.72 13.57
C TRP A 86 -1.00 5.60 14.83
N PRO A 87 -0.87 5.03 16.04
CA PRO A 87 -1.02 5.79 17.29
C PRO A 87 -0.09 7.00 17.41
N ASP A 88 1.13 6.92 16.88
CA ASP A 88 2.10 8.02 16.82
C ASP A 88 2.70 8.12 15.43
N ARG A 89 2.64 9.34 14.87
CA ARG A 89 3.08 9.71 13.52
C ARG A 89 4.33 10.61 13.56
N THR A 90 5.04 10.60 14.69
CA THR A 90 6.28 11.36 14.87
C THR A 90 7.32 10.93 13.85
N ARG A 91 7.83 11.89 13.09
CA ARG A 91 8.85 11.65 12.08
C ARG A 91 10.13 11.10 12.71
N VAL A 92 10.75 10.15 12.04
CA VAL A 92 12.03 9.56 12.45
C VAL A 92 13.18 10.07 11.59
N ARG A 93 14.41 9.99 12.11
CA ARG A 93 15.61 10.47 11.39
C ARG A 93 15.97 9.59 10.17
N ARG A 94 15.62 8.31 10.22
CA ARG A 94 15.96 7.31 9.19
C ARG A 94 14.82 6.32 9.02
N GLY A 95 14.45 6.05 7.77
CA GLY A 95 13.36 5.14 7.41
C GLY A 95 11.98 5.77 7.60
N SER A 96 10.95 4.96 7.38
CA SER A 96 9.56 5.37 7.59
C SER A 96 9.19 5.30 9.08
N TRP A 97 8.41 6.27 9.54
CA TRP A 97 7.81 6.26 10.88
C TRP A 97 6.77 5.12 11.04
N LYS A 98 6.29 4.54 9.93
CA LYS A 98 5.36 3.39 9.91
C LYS A 98 6.05 2.06 10.23
N THR A 99 7.36 1.96 9.98
CA THR A 99 8.16 0.73 10.09
C THR A 99 7.96 -0.08 11.39
N PRO A 100 7.97 0.51 12.61
CA PRO A 100 7.73 -0.26 13.83
C PRO A 100 6.32 -0.87 13.91
N TYR A 101 5.29 -0.17 13.42
CA TYR A 101 3.91 -0.66 13.42
C TYR A 101 3.71 -1.75 12.38
N VAL A 102 4.28 -1.57 11.19
CA VAL A 102 4.31 -2.61 10.14
C VAL A 102 4.96 -3.88 10.69
N ALA A 103 6.13 -3.77 11.33
CA ALA A 103 6.83 -4.92 11.91
C ALA A 103 5.97 -5.67 12.95
N ASN A 104 5.22 -4.94 13.78
CA ASN A 104 4.35 -5.54 14.78
C ASN A 104 3.10 -6.20 14.15
N TRP A 105 2.50 -5.55 13.15
CA TRP A 105 1.26 -5.99 12.51
C TRP A 105 1.46 -7.25 11.67
N VAL A 106 2.51 -7.29 10.83
CA VAL A 106 2.74 -8.44 9.94
C VAL A 106 3.18 -9.71 10.68
N GLY A 107 3.77 -9.56 11.87
CA GLY A 107 4.41 -10.64 12.60
C GLY A 107 5.42 -11.39 11.72
N ASP A 108 5.31 -12.71 11.67
CA ASP A 108 6.16 -13.56 10.82
C ASP A 108 5.62 -13.74 9.37
N ARG A 109 4.48 -13.13 8.99
CA ARG A 109 3.88 -13.38 7.66
C ARG A 109 4.77 -12.80 6.55
N PRO A 110 4.98 -13.51 5.44
CA PRO A 110 5.61 -12.91 4.28
C PRO A 110 4.75 -11.75 3.75
N PHE A 111 5.38 -10.64 3.37
CA PHE A 111 4.69 -9.46 2.86
C PHE A 111 5.48 -8.72 1.78
N ALA A 112 4.73 -8.01 0.95
CA ALA A 112 5.21 -6.92 0.13
C ALA A 112 4.71 -5.59 0.73
N TRP A 113 5.55 -4.57 0.77
CA TRP A 113 5.18 -3.23 1.22
C TRP A 113 5.47 -2.21 0.13
N VAL A 114 4.41 -1.51 -0.29
CA VAL A 114 4.39 -0.51 -1.35
C VAL A 114 4.08 0.85 -0.74
N ASP A 115 5.02 1.78 -0.84
CA ASP A 115 4.99 3.09 -0.17
C ASP A 115 6.05 3.99 -0.82
N ASP A 116 5.89 5.31 -0.78
CA ASP A 116 6.90 6.25 -1.30
C ASP A 116 7.88 6.73 -0.20
N GLU A 117 7.55 6.55 1.07
CA GLU A 117 8.39 6.94 2.21
C GLU A 117 9.32 5.80 2.70
N ILE A 118 9.46 4.70 1.94
CA ILE A 118 10.31 3.54 2.29
C ILE A 118 11.54 3.41 1.40
N GLY A 119 12.58 2.73 1.89
CA GLY A 119 13.79 2.51 1.08
C GLY A 119 14.81 1.55 1.70
N GLU A 120 16.09 1.87 1.55
CA GLU A 120 17.22 1.09 2.08
C GLU A 120 17.09 0.75 3.58
N PRO A 121 16.60 1.63 4.47
CA PRO A 121 16.39 1.28 5.87
C PRO A 121 15.42 0.11 6.06
N GLU A 122 14.28 0.13 5.36
CA GLU A 122 13.27 -0.92 5.39
C GLU A 122 13.76 -2.20 4.73
N GLN A 123 14.48 -2.10 3.60
CA GLN A 123 15.12 -3.25 2.94
C GLN A 123 16.10 -3.96 3.87
N THR A 124 16.91 -3.18 4.62
CA THR A 124 17.83 -3.71 5.62
C THR A 124 17.07 -4.36 6.79
N ARG A 125 15.95 -3.76 7.22
CA ARG A 125 15.14 -4.24 8.34
C ARG A 125 14.36 -5.52 8.00
N PHE A 126 13.97 -5.68 6.73
CA PHE A 126 13.12 -6.77 6.23
C PHE A 126 13.74 -7.47 5.00
N PRO A 127 14.93 -8.08 5.12
CA PRO A 127 15.71 -8.55 3.97
C PRO A 127 15.07 -9.70 3.18
N GLN A 128 14.05 -10.36 3.73
CA GLN A 128 13.33 -11.48 3.09
C GLN A 128 11.99 -11.04 2.47
N GLN A 129 11.60 -9.78 2.65
CA GLN A 129 10.32 -9.23 2.25
C GLN A 129 10.50 -8.36 1.00
N LEU A 130 9.43 -8.15 0.24
CA LEU A 130 9.48 -7.19 -0.86
C LEU A 130 9.22 -5.79 -0.32
N ILE A 131 10.24 -4.95 -0.33
CA ILE A 131 10.09 -3.51 -0.06
C ILE A 131 10.13 -2.82 -1.42
N LEU A 132 9.02 -2.21 -1.82
CA LEU A 132 8.82 -1.62 -3.14
C LEU A 132 8.59 -0.10 -3.00
N PRO A 133 9.67 0.71 -2.96
CA PRO A 133 9.57 2.16 -3.01
C PRO A 133 8.93 2.61 -4.31
N VAL A 134 7.96 3.52 -4.25
CA VAL A 134 7.32 4.11 -5.43
C VAL A 134 7.70 5.58 -5.56
N ASP A 135 8.01 6.05 -6.78
CA ASP A 135 8.20 7.48 -7.02
C ASP A 135 6.83 8.20 -6.95
N PRO A 136 6.62 9.12 -5.99
CA PRO A 136 5.33 9.79 -5.82
C PRO A 136 4.99 10.77 -6.96
N ARG A 137 5.89 10.97 -7.93
CA ARG A 137 5.60 11.72 -9.16
C ARG A 137 4.94 10.88 -10.24
N VAL A 138 5.06 9.56 -10.14
CA VAL A 138 4.61 8.61 -11.17
C VAL A 138 3.50 7.70 -10.63
N GLY A 139 3.62 7.29 -9.37
CA GLY A 139 2.78 6.26 -8.78
C GLY A 139 3.12 4.87 -9.30
N LEU A 140 2.29 3.89 -8.96
CA LEU A 140 2.47 2.51 -9.38
C LEU A 140 2.39 2.39 -10.91
N THR A 141 3.27 1.58 -11.45
CA THR A 141 3.35 1.30 -12.88
C THR A 141 2.99 -0.16 -13.18
N ALA A 142 2.75 -0.47 -14.46
CA ALA A 142 2.56 -1.85 -14.90
C ALA A 142 3.75 -2.77 -14.55
N GLN A 143 4.98 -2.21 -14.50
CA GLN A 143 6.17 -2.93 -14.10
C GLN A 143 6.12 -3.29 -12.61
N ASP A 144 5.68 -2.37 -11.75
CA ASP A 144 5.55 -2.61 -10.30
C ASP A 144 4.52 -3.71 -10.01
N PHE A 145 3.37 -3.68 -10.70
CA PHE A 145 2.39 -4.76 -10.62
C PHE A 145 2.97 -6.11 -11.12
N GLY A 146 3.85 -6.09 -12.11
CA GLY A 146 4.62 -7.25 -12.55
C GLY A 146 5.51 -7.83 -11.43
N VAL A 147 6.30 -6.97 -10.77
CA VAL A 147 7.16 -7.35 -9.64
C VAL A 147 6.34 -7.96 -8.50
N LEU A 148 5.17 -7.39 -8.18
CA LEU A 148 4.26 -7.93 -7.16
C LEU A 148 3.77 -9.33 -7.51
N ARG A 149 3.35 -9.55 -8.77
CA ARG A 149 2.91 -10.88 -9.24
C ARG A 149 4.02 -11.91 -9.18
N GLU A 150 5.22 -11.56 -9.64
CA GLU A 150 6.38 -12.47 -9.60
C GLU A 150 6.75 -12.84 -8.17
N TRP A 151 6.72 -11.87 -7.25
CA TRP A 151 7.04 -12.12 -5.85
C TRP A 151 5.99 -13.03 -5.18
N ALA A 152 4.70 -12.87 -5.50
CA ALA A 152 3.65 -13.75 -4.99
C ALA A 152 3.75 -15.20 -5.47
N GLY A 153 4.41 -15.44 -6.61
CA GLY A 153 4.66 -16.78 -7.15
C GLY A 153 5.69 -17.60 -6.36
N LYS A 154 6.35 -17.01 -5.37
CA LYS A 154 7.33 -17.71 -4.51
C LYS A 154 6.63 -18.66 -3.53
N SER A 155 7.31 -19.74 -3.15
CA SER A 155 6.82 -20.65 -2.11
C SER A 155 7.08 -20.06 -0.73
N PHE A 156 6.02 -19.87 0.05
CA PHE A 156 6.06 -19.33 1.42
C PHE A 156 5.71 -20.37 2.49
N ALA A 157 6.03 -21.64 2.25
CA ALA A 157 5.62 -22.74 3.13
C ALA A 157 6.17 -22.60 4.56
N GLY A 158 5.29 -22.82 5.54
CA GLY A 158 5.65 -23.07 6.94
C GLY A 158 5.46 -21.89 7.88
N LYS A 159 4.24 -21.75 8.43
CA LYS A 159 3.90 -21.39 9.83
C LYS A 159 2.41 -21.08 9.91
N ALA A 160 1.72 -21.59 10.91
CA ALA A 160 0.33 -21.25 11.18
C ALA A 160 0.27 -19.85 11.81
N PHE A 161 -0.63 -18.98 11.32
CA PHE A 161 -0.77 -17.61 11.80
C PHE A 161 -2.14 -17.38 12.42
N ARG A 162 -2.17 -16.51 13.44
CA ARG A 162 -3.42 -16.02 14.00
C ARG A 162 -4.00 -14.93 13.08
N PRO A 163 -5.26 -15.03 12.65
CA PRO A 163 -5.94 -13.90 12.02
C PRO A 163 -6.01 -12.74 13.02
N HIS A 164 -5.90 -11.52 12.52
CA HIS A 164 -6.18 -10.33 13.32
C HIS A 164 -7.69 -10.33 13.60
N SER A 165 -8.03 -10.28 14.88
CA SER A 165 -9.42 -10.30 15.41
C SER A 165 -10.06 -8.94 15.33
#